data_AF-A0A1A3APA2-F1
#
_entry.id   AF-A0A1A3APA2-F1
#
_cell.length_a   1.000
_cell.length_b   1.000
_cell.length_c   1.000
_cell.angle_alpha   90.00
_cell.angle_beta   90.00
_cell.angle_gamma   90.00
#
_symmetry.space_group_name_H-M   'P 1'
#
loop_
_entity.id
_entity.type
_entity.pdbx_description
1 polymer ?
#
loop_
_entity_poly.entity_id
_entity_poly.type
_entity_poly.pdbx_seq_one_letter_code
_entity_poly.pdbx_strand_id
1 'polypeptide(L)'
;MSPITAESAFSPHLSLSTRLVHELGDPHSTLRATTDRNGAAVIINAGGEIDACNEHTWRLLVGEAASIVIPPGPFVIDVSGLEFMGCCAFAVLAEEAKRCRERG
;
A
#
# COMPACT_ATOMS: atom_id res chain seq x y z
N MET A 1 -17.35 39.17 2.63
CA MET A 1 -17.23 37.79 3.12
C MET A 1 -17.31 36.88 1.91
N SER A 2 -16.18 36.33 1.47
CA SER A 2 -16.14 35.41 0.33
C SER A 2 -16.47 34.00 0.82
N PRO A 3 -17.32 33.23 0.12
CA PRO A 3 -17.58 31.84 0.49
C PRO A 3 -16.35 31.00 0.15
N ILE A 4 -15.82 30.28 1.14
CA ILE A 4 -14.86 29.21 0.92
C ILE A 4 -15.67 28.05 0.38
N THR A 5 -15.61 27.84 -0.93
CA THR A 5 -16.07 26.60 -1.54
C THR A 5 -15.06 25.54 -1.12
N ALA A 6 -15.45 24.66 -0.19
CA ALA A 6 -14.73 23.43 0.07
C ALA A 6 -14.81 22.60 -1.21
N GLU A 7 -13.79 22.71 -2.05
CA GLU A 7 -13.58 21.84 -3.19
C GLU A 7 -13.36 20.45 -2.62
N SER A 8 -14.43 19.67 -2.51
CA SER A 8 -14.34 18.23 -2.33
C SER A 8 -13.78 17.66 -3.62
N ALA A 9 -12.47 17.85 -3.82
CA ALA A 9 -11.72 17.22 -4.87
C ALA A 9 -11.98 15.72 -4.69
N PHE A 10 -12.66 15.12 -5.67
CA PHE A 10 -12.83 13.68 -5.76
C PHE A 10 -11.44 13.07 -5.70
N SER A 11 -11.06 12.63 -4.49
CA SER A 11 -9.84 11.87 -4.32
C SER A 11 -10.07 10.62 -5.15
N PRO A 12 -9.22 10.30 -6.14
CA PRO A 12 -9.34 9.03 -6.84
C PRO A 12 -9.40 7.95 -5.76
N HIS A 13 -10.50 7.21 -5.73
CA HIS A 13 -10.70 6.18 -4.73
C HIS A 13 -9.46 5.30 -4.73
N LEU A 14 -8.88 5.07 -3.55
CA LEU A 14 -7.89 4.03 -3.35
C LEU A 14 -8.56 2.71 -3.71
N SER A 15 -8.38 2.27 -4.95
CA SER A 15 -8.96 1.04 -5.44
C SER A 15 -7.84 0.04 -5.63
N LEU A 16 -7.75 -0.88 -4.68
CA LEU A 16 -7.05 -2.13 -4.90
C LEU A 16 -7.91 -3.04 -5.78
N SER A 17 -7.29 -4.00 -6.45
CA SER A 17 -7.99 -4.99 -7.24
C SER A 17 -8.90 -5.85 -6.34
N THR A 18 -10.04 -6.28 -6.88
CA THR A 18 -11.00 -7.13 -6.15
C THR A 18 -10.37 -8.43 -5.67
N ARG A 19 -9.42 -8.96 -6.45
CA ARG A 19 -8.62 -10.12 -6.08
C ARG A 19 -7.77 -9.85 -4.83
N LEU A 20 -7.04 -8.73 -4.80
CA LEU A 20 -6.21 -8.38 -3.65
C LEU A 20 -7.07 -8.14 -2.40
N VAL A 21 -8.21 -7.45 -2.53
CA VAL A 21 -9.16 -7.26 -1.42
C VAL A 21 -9.66 -8.61 -0.90
N HIS A 22 -9.95 -9.57 -1.78
CA HIS A 22 -10.37 -10.91 -1.39
C HIS A 22 -9.24 -11.67 -0.66
N GLU A 23 -8.01 -11.65 -1.19
CA GLU A 23 -6.85 -12.33 -0.58
C GLU A 23 -6.55 -11.76 0.82
N LEU A 24 -6.61 -10.43 1.01
CA LEU A 24 -6.41 -9.78 2.31
C LEU A 24 -7.59 -10.00 3.28
N GLY A 25 -8.79 -10.24 2.75
CA GLY A 25 -10.00 -10.50 3.53
C GLY A 25 -10.20 -11.97 3.92
N ASP A 26 -9.36 -12.88 3.43
CA ASP A 26 -9.44 -14.30 3.75
C ASP A 26 -9.19 -14.51 5.26
N PRO A 27 -10.10 -15.15 6.02
CA PRO A 27 -9.92 -15.44 7.45
C PRO A 27 -8.68 -16.28 7.77
N HIS A 28 -8.13 -16.99 6.79
CA HIS A 28 -6.92 -17.79 6.92
C HIS A 28 -5.66 -17.04 6.46
N SER A 29 -5.78 -15.81 5.93
CA SER A 29 -4.62 -14.99 5.60
C SER A 29 -3.89 -14.56 6.87
N THR A 30 -2.59 -14.82 6.90
CA THR A 30 -1.69 -14.28 7.93
C THR A 30 -1.29 -12.83 7.65
N LEU A 31 -1.38 -12.37 6.39
CA LEU A 31 -1.13 -10.99 5.99
C LEU A 31 -2.43 -10.19 6.04
N ARG A 32 -2.43 -9.10 6.80
CA ARG A 32 -3.51 -8.11 6.86
C ARG A 32 -2.96 -6.75 6.45
N ALA A 33 -3.75 -5.94 5.75
CA ALA A 33 -3.34 -4.59 5.43
C ALA A 33 -4.52 -3.64 5.23
N THR A 34 -4.30 -2.36 5.52
CA THR A 34 -5.12 -1.25 4.99
C THR A 34 -4.27 -0.37 4.09
N THR A 35 -4.91 0.27 3.12
CA THR A 35 -4.28 1.30 2.31
C THR A 35 -5.05 2.59 2.51
N ASP A 36 -4.36 3.61 2.97
CA ASP A 36 -4.91 4.92 3.32
C ASP A 36 -4.21 6.03 2.53
N ARG A 37 -4.90 7.16 2.36
CA ARG A 37 -4.34 8.35 1.70
C ARG A 37 -4.38 9.50 2.69
N ASN A 38 -3.22 10.14 2.87
CA ASN A 38 -3.07 11.34 3.69
C ASN A 38 -2.46 12.45 2.84
N GLY A 39 -3.31 13.33 2.30
CA GLY A 39 -2.89 14.32 1.31
C GLY A 39 -2.31 13.64 0.06
N ALA A 40 -1.06 13.95 -0.25
CA ALA A 40 -0.33 13.34 -1.38
C ALA A 40 0.27 11.97 -1.05
N ALA A 41 0.33 11.58 0.23
CA ALA A 41 0.91 10.32 0.65
C ALA A 41 -0.07 9.16 0.50
N VAL A 42 0.42 8.02 0.03
CA VAL A 42 -0.27 6.73 0.15
C VAL A 42 0.46 5.91 1.22
N ILE A 43 -0.28 5.35 2.15
CA ILE A 43 0.23 4.62 3.30
C ILE A 43 -0.36 3.22 3.27
N ILE A 44 0.48 2.19 3.31
CA ILE A 44 0.06 0.83 3.67
C ILE A 44 0.32 0.65 5.16
N ASN A 45 -0.69 0.23 5.92
CA ASN A 45 -0.51 -0.28 7.28
C ASN A 45 -0.55 -1.80 7.24
N ALA A 46 0.60 -2.46 7.37
CA ALA A 46 0.72 -3.91 7.30
C ALA A 46 0.69 -4.56 8.69
N GLY A 47 0.03 -5.72 8.79
CA GLY A 47 -0.07 -6.49 10.01
C GLY A 47 -0.03 -8.00 9.81
N GLY A 48 0.34 -8.72 10.87
CA GLY A 48 0.50 -10.17 10.84
C GLY A 48 1.84 -10.59 10.25
N GLU A 49 1.85 -11.52 9.30
CA GLU A 49 3.09 -12.16 8.83
C GLU A 49 3.26 -12.07 7.31
N ILE A 50 4.51 -11.87 6.86
CA ILE A 50 4.88 -11.98 5.45
C ILE A 50 5.95 -13.04 5.30
N ASP A 51 5.70 -14.04 4.46
CA ASP A 51 6.61 -15.15 4.19
C ASP A 51 6.57 -15.56 2.71
N ALA A 52 7.19 -16.69 2.37
CA ALA A 52 7.21 -17.19 1.00
C ALA A 52 5.83 -17.67 0.50
N CYS A 53 4.91 -18.04 1.39
CA CYS A 53 3.57 -18.51 1.05
C CYS A 53 2.66 -17.36 0.59
N ASN A 54 2.84 -16.16 1.17
CA ASN A 54 2.02 -14.98 0.85
C ASN A 54 2.79 -13.85 0.12
N GLU A 55 4.04 -14.08 -0.30
CA GLU A 55 4.88 -13.11 -1.04
C GLU A 55 4.16 -12.52 -2.27
N HIS A 56 3.38 -13.34 -2.99
CA HIS A 56 2.66 -12.88 -4.18
C HIS A 56 1.64 -11.78 -3.84
N THR A 57 0.84 -11.99 -2.80
CA THR A 57 -0.15 -11.01 -2.31
C THR A 57 0.56 -9.75 -1.80
N TRP A 58 1.69 -9.90 -1.11
CA TRP A 58 2.52 -8.77 -0.69
C TRP A 58 3.02 -7.94 -1.88
N ARG A 59 3.53 -8.59 -2.93
CA ARG A 59 3.99 -7.92 -4.16
C ARG A 59 2.86 -7.18 -4.87
N LEU A 60 1.68 -7.79 -4.96
CA LEU A 60 0.51 -7.14 -5.54
C LEU A 60 0.10 -5.92 -4.73
N LEU A 61 0.03 -6.03 -3.39
CA LEU A 61 -0.31 -4.91 -2.51
C LEU A 61 0.64 -3.73 -2.67
N VAL A 62 1.94 -3.98 -2.58
CA VAL A 62 2.96 -2.94 -2.69
C VAL A 62 2.91 -2.27 -4.06
N GLY A 63 2.84 -3.05 -5.15
CA GLY A 63 2.81 -2.52 -6.50
C GLY A 63 1.53 -1.75 -6.83
N GLU A 64 0.37 -2.27 -6.45
CA GLU A 64 -0.91 -1.59 -6.67
C GLU A 64 -0.98 -0.29 -5.88
N ALA A 65 -0.60 -0.28 -4.60
CA ALA A 65 -0.60 0.94 -3.81
C ALA A 65 0.41 1.99 -4.33
N ALA A 66 1.61 1.57 -4.73
CA ALA A 66 2.62 2.45 -5.34
C ALA A 66 2.15 3.07 -6.67
N SER A 67 1.27 2.38 -7.40
CA SER A 67 0.68 2.89 -8.64
C SER A 67 -0.34 4.02 -8.40
N ILE A 68 -0.95 4.06 -7.22
CA ILE A 68 -1.93 5.10 -6.83
C ILE A 68 -1.23 6.41 -6.42
N VAL A 69 0.06 6.35 -6.08
CA VAL A 69 0.87 7.52 -5.75
C VAL A 69 1.07 8.37 -7.01
N ILE A 70 0.70 9.65 -6.91
CA ILE A 70 0.99 10.65 -7.92
C ILE A 70 2.40 11.18 -7.65
N PRO A 71 3.41 10.91 -8.48
CA PRO A 71 4.77 11.40 -8.24
C PRO A 71 4.84 12.94 -8.25
N PRO A 72 5.65 13.58 -7.38
CA PRO A 72 6.58 12.99 -6.44
C PRO A 72 6.02 12.73 -5.01
N GLY A 73 4.79 12.19 -4.93
CA GLY A 73 4.12 11.92 -3.66
C GLY A 73 4.80 10.85 -2.81
N PRO A 74 4.77 10.95 -1.47
CA PRO A 74 5.33 9.91 -0.61
C PRO A 74 4.57 8.57 -0.72
N PHE A 75 5.32 7.48 -0.77
CA PHE A 75 4.79 6.14 -0.57
C PHE A 75 5.38 5.55 0.72
N VAL A 76 4.52 5.28 1.70
CA VAL A 76 4.94 4.83 3.04
C VAL A 76 4.34 3.45 3.30
N ILE A 77 5.16 2.57 3.85
CA ILE A 77 4.74 1.24 4.28
C ILE A 77 5.06 1.16 5.78
N ASP A 78 4.03 1.26 6.60
CA ASP A 78 4.14 1.03 8.04
C ASP A 78 4.10 -0.47 8.31
N VAL A 79 5.22 -0.96 8.85
CA VAL A 79 5.47 -2.36 9.17
C VAL A 79 5.37 -2.63 10.68
N SER A 80 4.99 -1.64 11.47
CA SER A 80 4.95 -1.74 12.94
C SER A 80 3.92 -2.75 13.44
N GLY A 81 2.93 -3.10 12.62
CA GLY A 81 1.94 -4.13 12.92
C GLY A 81 2.37 -5.56 12.53
N LEU A 82 3.52 -5.73 11.88
CA LEU A 82 4.00 -7.04 11.47
C LEU A 82 4.64 -7.78 12.64
N GLU A 83 4.28 -9.05 12.77
CA GLU A 83 4.79 -10.02 13.74
C GLU A 83 5.96 -10.82 13.15
N PHE A 84 5.98 -10.99 11.82
CA PHE A 84 7.07 -11.64 11.09
C PHE A 84 7.26 -11.06 9.69
N MET A 85 8.51 -10.93 9.25
CA MET A 85 8.87 -10.54 7.89
C MET A 85 10.02 -11.42 7.36
N GLY A 86 9.70 -12.29 6.40
CA GLY A 86 10.65 -13.12 5.69
C GLY A 86 11.50 -12.33 4.68
N CYS A 87 12.65 -12.89 4.30
CA CYS A 87 13.59 -12.25 3.37
C CYS A 87 12.96 -11.87 2.01
N CYS A 88 11.99 -12.65 1.53
CA CYS A 88 11.26 -12.37 0.29
C CYS A 88 10.52 -11.03 0.33
N ALA A 89 9.98 -10.63 1.48
CA ALA A 89 9.26 -9.37 1.65
C ALA A 89 10.18 -8.15 1.44
N PHE A 90 11.42 -8.21 1.95
CA PHE A 90 12.41 -7.15 1.77
C PHE A 90 12.82 -6.97 0.31
N ALA A 91 12.89 -8.05 -0.47
CA ALA A 91 13.20 -7.95 -1.90
C ALA A 91 12.13 -7.15 -2.66
N VAL A 92 10.85 -7.38 -2.35
CA VAL A 92 9.72 -6.60 -2.90
C VAL A 92 9.83 -5.12 -2.51
N LEU A 93 10.12 -4.84 -1.24
CA LEU A 93 10.30 -3.46 -0.75
C LEU A 93 11.46 -2.75 -1.45
N ALA A 94 12.60 -3.43 -1.61
CA ALA A 94 13.78 -2.86 -2.25
C ALA A 94 13.53 -2.58 -3.75
N GLU A 95 12.83 -3.48 -4.43
CA GLU A 95 12.46 -3.29 -5.84
C GLU A 95 11.52 -2.09 -6.02
N GLU A 96 10.46 -1.99 -5.22
CA GLU A 96 9.51 -0.88 -5.35
C GLU A 96 10.15 0.45 -4.90
N ALA A 97 10.98 0.46 -3.86
CA ALA A 97 11.71 1.65 -3.45
C ALA A 97 12.62 2.21 -4.57
N LYS A 98 13.21 1.33 -5.38
CA LYS A 98 13.97 1.75 -6.57
C LYS A 98 13.05 2.38 -7.62
N ARG A 99 11.91 1.74 -7.92
CA ARG A 99 10.93 2.24 -8.90
C ARG A 99 10.32 3.59 -8.49
N CYS A 100 9.96 3.76 -7.22
CA CYS A 100 9.48 5.04 -6.70
C CYS A 100 10.54 6.13 -6.87
N ARG A 101 11.80 5.84 -6.50
CA ARG A 101 12.90 6.80 -6.65
C ARG A 101 13.13 7.23 -8.10
N GLU A 102 12.98 6.32 -9.06
CA GLU A 102 13.11 6.64 -10.49
C GLU A 102 11.95 7.50 -11.01
N ARG A 103 10.76 7.38 -10.42
CA ARG A 103 9.55 8.15 -10.79
C ARG A 103 9.47 9.53 -10.12
N GLY A 104 10.24 9.75 -9.05
CA GLY A 104 10.14 10.93 -8.17
C GLY A 104 9.42 10.55 -6.90
#